data_AF-A0A0A1THJ8-F1
#
_entry.id   AF-A0A0A1THJ8-F1
#
_cell.length_a   1.000
_cell.length_b   1.000
_cell.length_c   1.000
_cell.angle_alpha   90.00
_cell.angle_beta   90.00
_cell.angle_gamma   90.00
#
_symmetry.space_group_name_H-M   'P 1'
#
loop_
_entity.id
_entity.type
_entity.pdbx_description
1 polymer ?
#
loop_
_entity_poly.entity_id
_entity_poly.type
_entity_poly.pdbx_seq_one_letter_code
_entity_poly.pdbx_strand_id
1 'polypeptide(L)'
;MACGSASPSLLDMPTEIQALILEQLDNVATLKDVMLTCKALHQTCVRFPLIKATIWTNKISSDVLPWSIAALTTGRKRRQWFPYVHPWHALKPFLDNRRDFVTSSLSSLPMAAYGELIRLHSVIEWLFAEFIETTVANVDSVDGYNYYKKHPLTPSETSRVYRAFYRLQVYCNVFRFARENDDTAEKLSLFFDCESPWVNEQLVIARQILYKDIGQFSMVVPRLTNTQEAKKLLADSPNWGFIAGELKDAGPDYMYPLTRAKSPRALVKRILKIHSQFGLDVLSSLDVGTSQIQPLFEYSAEEMDEMCRSNSPCDLDSGPFESWFALHTFQRHSRMCALFEMMHPRDMGYVMWDKERLDRDRFLEKCQQKWETDKRFTPMTDGRTQDFPLVTRYPRWRDAPGDYNWYGDEVPANE
;
A
#
# COMPACT_ATOMS: atom_id res chain seq x y z
N MET A 1 -44.77 -27.82 40.39
CA MET A 1 -43.60 -28.35 39.66
C MET A 1 -43.56 -27.68 38.31
N ALA A 2 -42.77 -26.62 38.16
CA ALA A 2 -42.57 -25.97 36.88
C ALA A 2 -41.34 -26.61 36.22
N CYS A 3 -41.52 -27.27 35.07
CA CYS A 3 -40.43 -27.66 34.20
C CYS A 3 -39.76 -26.38 33.68
N GLY A 4 -38.57 -26.07 34.17
CA GLY A 4 -37.72 -25.05 33.56
C GLY A 4 -37.33 -25.53 32.17
N SER A 5 -37.90 -24.92 31.14
CA SER A 5 -37.46 -25.09 29.76
C SER A 5 -35.99 -24.66 29.69
N ALA A 6 -35.08 -25.62 29.55
CA ALA A 6 -33.67 -25.33 29.27
C ALA A 6 -33.61 -24.48 28.00
N SER A 7 -33.00 -23.31 28.07
CA SER A 7 -32.80 -22.45 26.91
C SER A 7 -32.10 -23.23 25.81
N PRO A 8 -32.53 -23.12 24.54
CA PRO A 8 -31.91 -23.84 23.44
C PRO A 8 -30.43 -23.49 23.34
N SER A 9 -29.56 -24.50 23.31
CA SER A 9 -28.12 -24.33 23.16
C SER A 9 -27.76 -24.06 21.70
N LEU A 10 -26.65 -23.37 21.45
CA LEU A 10 -26.07 -23.22 20.11
C LEU A 10 -25.89 -24.57 19.41
N LEU A 11 -25.57 -25.62 20.17
CA LEU A 11 -25.34 -26.97 19.64
C LEU A 11 -26.62 -27.67 19.20
N ASP A 12 -27.79 -27.21 19.68
CA ASP A 12 -29.09 -27.78 19.35
C ASP A 12 -29.65 -27.20 18.03
N MET A 13 -29.01 -26.17 17.47
CA MET A 13 -29.43 -25.52 16.23
C MET A 13 -28.98 -26.29 14.99
N PRO A 14 -29.67 -26.16 13.84
CA PRO A 14 -29.20 -26.69 12.56
C PRO A 14 -27.80 -26.18 12.20
N THR A 15 -27.00 -27.02 11.54
CA THR A 15 -25.60 -26.69 11.20
C THR A 15 -25.46 -25.45 10.31
N GLU A 16 -26.48 -25.16 9.51
CA GLU A 16 -26.61 -23.99 8.65
C GLU A 16 -26.71 -22.70 9.50
N ILE A 17 -27.51 -22.73 10.57
CA ILE A 17 -27.65 -21.60 11.50
C ILE A 17 -26.38 -21.43 12.32
N GLN A 18 -25.77 -22.53 12.77
CA GLN A 18 -24.47 -22.49 13.43
C GLN A 18 -23.41 -21.84 12.52
N ALA A 19 -23.37 -22.19 11.23
CA ALA A 19 -22.44 -21.60 10.27
C ALA A 19 -22.65 -20.08 10.14
N LEU A 20 -23.89 -19.63 9.97
CA LEU A 20 -24.22 -18.20 9.89
C LEU A 20 -23.80 -17.43 11.15
N ILE A 21 -23.96 -18.02 12.34
CA ILE A 21 -23.50 -17.42 13.60
C ILE A 21 -21.97 -17.32 13.63
N LEU A 22 -21.28 -18.38 13.21
CA LEU A 22 -19.82 -18.41 13.17
C LEU A 22 -19.23 -17.43 12.14
N GLU A 23 -19.96 -17.11 11.06
CA GLU A 23 -19.57 -16.09 10.08
C GLU A 23 -19.55 -14.68 10.65
N GLN A 24 -20.27 -14.42 11.74
CA GLN A 24 -20.31 -13.13 12.41
C GLN A 24 -19.14 -12.91 13.40
N LEU A 25 -18.22 -13.86 13.52
CA LEU A 25 -17.05 -13.69 14.39
C LEU A 25 -16.13 -12.59 13.86
N ASP A 26 -15.57 -11.79 14.77
CA ASP A 26 -14.72 -10.65 14.43
C ASP A 26 -13.42 -11.05 13.71
N ASN A 27 -12.91 -12.25 13.98
CA ASN A 27 -11.66 -12.72 13.39
C ASN A 27 -11.53 -14.25 13.38
N VAL A 28 -10.69 -14.73 12.47
CA VAL A 28 -10.44 -16.17 12.25
C VAL A 28 -9.70 -16.83 13.41
N ALA A 29 -8.99 -16.06 14.26
CA ALA A 29 -8.35 -16.64 15.46
C ALA A 29 -9.40 -17.08 16.48
N THR A 30 -10.45 -16.28 16.71
CA THR A 30 -11.60 -16.66 17.53
C THR A 30 -12.30 -17.90 16.95
N LEU A 31 -12.46 -17.98 15.62
CA LEU A 31 -13.02 -19.17 14.98
C LEU A 31 -12.21 -20.43 15.30
N LYS A 32 -10.88 -20.34 15.29
CA LYS A 32 -10.00 -21.46 15.66
C LYS A 32 -10.26 -21.90 17.10
N ASP A 33 -10.36 -20.96 18.04
CA ASP A 33 -10.61 -21.29 19.44
C ASP A 33 -11.99 -21.95 19.60
N VAL A 34 -13.01 -21.45 18.90
CA VAL A 34 -14.36 -22.04 18.87
C VAL A 34 -14.34 -23.47 18.33
N MET A 35 -13.60 -23.72 17.24
CA MET A 35 -13.42 -25.07 16.69
C MET A 35 -12.79 -26.05 17.68
N LEU A 36 -11.97 -25.57 18.62
CA LEU A 36 -11.33 -26.40 19.64
C LEU A 36 -12.24 -26.69 20.86
N THR A 37 -13.34 -25.95 21.02
CA THR A 37 -14.25 -26.14 22.17
C THR A 37 -15.10 -27.40 22.06
N CYS A 38 -15.58 -27.76 20.86
CA CYS A 38 -16.39 -28.97 20.68
C CYS A 38 -16.37 -29.52 19.25
N LYS A 39 -16.64 -30.83 19.13
CA LYS A 39 -16.64 -31.56 17.86
C LYS A 39 -17.73 -31.09 16.88
N ALA A 40 -18.89 -30.68 17.37
CA ALA A 40 -20.00 -30.22 16.53
C ALA A 40 -19.64 -28.94 15.76
N LEU A 41 -19.10 -27.93 16.44
CA LEU A 41 -18.67 -26.68 15.81
C LEU A 41 -17.47 -26.88 14.88
N HIS A 42 -16.55 -27.78 15.24
CA HIS A 42 -15.49 -28.22 14.33
C HIS A 42 -16.07 -28.81 13.03
N GLN A 43 -17.05 -29.72 13.13
CA GLN A 43 -17.71 -30.33 11.97
C GLN A 43 -18.46 -29.30 11.12
N THR A 44 -19.14 -28.34 11.75
CA THR A 44 -19.76 -27.21 11.04
C THR A 44 -18.72 -26.43 10.22
N CYS A 45 -17.56 -26.11 10.81
CA CYS A 45 -16.47 -25.41 10.11
C CYS A 45 -15.80 -26.22 8.99
N VAL A 46 -15.88 -27.55 9.04
CA VAL A 46 -15.41 -28.44 7.96
C VAL A 46 -16.45 -28.51 6.85
N ARG A 47 -17.75 -28.56 7.20
CA ARG A 47 -18.85 -28.62 6.24
C ARG A 47 -19.06 -27.30 5.49
N PHE A 48 -18.81 -26.17 6.14
CA PHE A 48 -18.95 -24.83 5.58
C PHE A 48 -17.56 -24.15 5.50
N PRO A 49 -16.73 -24.49 4.49
CA PRO A 49 -15.36 -23.97 4.40
C PRO A 49 -15.29 -22.45 4.21
N LEU A 50 -16.36 -21.85 3.67
CA LEU A 50 -16.45 -20.42 3.39
C LEU A 50 -16.55 -19.54 4.65
N ILE A 51 -16.87 -20.09 5.83
CA ILE A 51 -16.95 -19.30 7.08
C ILE A 51 -15.69 -18.45 7.28
N LYS A 52 -14.51 -19.03 7.02
CA LYS A 52 -13.21 -18.35 7.17
C LYS A 52 -13.06 -17.20 6.16
N ALA A 53 -13.51 -17.43 4.93
CA ALA A 53 -13.49 -16.43 3.87
C ALA A 53 -14.42 -15.27 4.23
N THR A 54 -15.65 -15.57 4.68
CA THR A 54 -16.64 -14.56 5.09
C THR A 54 -16.12 -13.69 6.22
N ILE A 55 -15.55 -14.28 7.28
CA ILE A 55 -14.93 -13.53 8.38
C ILE A 55 -13.83 -12.60 7.86
N TRP A 56 -12.99 -13.09 6.93
CA TRP A 56 -11.92 -12.28 6.35
C TRP A 56 -12.46 -11.12 5.50
N THR A 57 -13.45 -11.39 4.64
CA THR A 57 -14.07 -10.37 3.78
C THR A 57 -14.90 -9.36 4.58
N ASN A 58 -15.36 -9.71 5.78
CA ASN A 58 -15.99 -8.75 6.69
C ASN A 58 -14.96 -7.78 7.30
N LYS A 59 -13.69 -8.19 7.41
CA LYS A 59 -12.62 -7.36 7.97
C LYS A 59 -11.97 -6.43 6.94
N ILE A 60 -11.96 -6.79 5.66
CA ILE A 60 -11.27 -6.04 4.60
C ILE A 60 -12.26 -5.63 3.51
N SER A 61 -12.18 -4.38 3.04
CA SER A 61 -13.01 -3.91 1.95
C SER A 61 -12.81 -4.75 0.68
N SER A 62 -13.87 -4.86 -0.13
CA SER A 62 -13.83 -5.57 -1.41
C SER A 62 -12.74 -5.07 -2.36
N ASP A 63 -12.35 -3.80 -2.24
CA ASP A 63 -11.28 -3.17 -3.01
C ASP A 63 -9.87 -3.59 -2.58
N VAL A 64 -9.66 -3.81 -1.28
CA VAL A 64 -8.37 -4.21 -0.73
C VAL A 64 -8.16 -5.73 -0.79
N LEU A 65 -9.26 -6.49 -0.75
CA LEU A 65 -9.25 -7.95 -0.73
C LEU A 65 -8.36 -8.58 -1.81
N PRO A 66 -8.43 -8.22 -3.11
CA PRO A 66 -7.60 -8.84 -4.14
C PRO A 66 -6.11 -8.73 -3.85
N TRP A 67 -5.67 -7.54 -3.42
CA TRP A 67 -4.27 -7.28 -3.09
C TRP A 67 -3.82 -7.99 -1.82
N SER A 68 -4.72 -8.18 -0.84
CA SER A 68 -4.42 -8.97 0.35
C SER A 68 -4.13 -10.45 0.01
N ILE A 69 -4.89 -11.03 -0.91
CA ILE A 69 -4.69 -12.41 -1.39
C ILE A 69 -3.44 -12.50 -2.25
N ALA A 70 -3.19 -11.51 -3.12
CA ALA A 70 -1.95 -11.45 -3.89
C ALA A 70 -0.71 -11.38 -2.96
N ALA A 71 -0.77 -10.59 -1.88
CA ALA A 71 0.34 -10.48 -0.92
C ALA A 71 0.60 -11.82 -0.19
N LEU A 72 -0.45 -12.56 0.16
CA LEU A 72 -0.32 -13.88 0.77
C LEU A 72 0.29 -14.90 -0.21
N THR A 73 -0.24 -14.97 -1.42
CA THR A 73 0.11 -15.99 -2.43
C THR A 73 1.50 -15.78 -3.03
N THR A 74 1.97 -14.54 -3.08
CA THR A 74 3.36 -14.20 -3.48
C THR A 74 4.34 -14.32 -2.31
N GLY A 75 3.86 -14.38 -1.07
CA GLY A 75 4.69 -14.37 0.13
C GLY A 75 5.58 -15.60 0.30
N ARG A 76 6.73 -15.42 0.96
CA ARG A 76 7.73 -16.51 1.12
C ARG A 76 7.23 -17.71 1.90
N LYS A 77 6.31 -17.49 2.85
CA LYS A 77 5.72 -18.57 3.65
C LYS A 77 4.71 -19.42 2.87
N ARG A 78 4.37 -19.05 1.63
CA ARG A 78 3.52 -19.84 0.71
C ARG A 78 3.90 -21.31 0.65
N ARG A 79 5.21 -21.63 0.70
CA ARG A 79 5.73 -23.02 0.69
C ARG A 79 5.17 -23.90 1.83
N GLN A 80 4.62 -23.31 2.88
CA GLN A 80 3.99 -24.05 3.98
C GLN A 80 2.60 -24.59 3.63
N TRP A 81 1.95 -24.04 2.59
CA TRP A 81 0.55 -24.33 2.27
C TRP A 81 0.31 -24.68 0.81
N PHE A 82 1.23 -24.33 -0.09
CA PHE A 82 1.12 -24.59 -1.53
C PHE A 82 2.42 -25.18 -2.10
N PRO A 83 2.35 -25.93 -3.22
CA PRO A 83 3.52 -26.32 -3.99
C PRO A 83 4.40 -25.11 -4.33
N TYR A 84 5.72 -25.32 -4.38
CA TYR A 84 6.62 -24.23 -4.72
C TYR A 84 6.38 -23.77 -6.15
N VAL A 85 6.02 -22.49 -6.28
CA VAL A 85 5.90 -21.77 -7.54
C VAL A 85 6.59 -20.43 -7.33
N HIS A 86 7.36 -19.99 -8.32
CA HIS A 86 8.05 -18.70 -8.29
C HIS A 86 7.05 -17.56 -8.01
N PRO A 87 7.36 -16.55 -7.17
CA PRO A 87 6.42 -15.48 -6.81
C PRO A 87 5.77 -14.80 -8.02
N TRP A 88 6.53 -14.55 -9.09
CA TRP A 88 5.99 -14.02 -10.35
C TRP A 88 4.88 -14.91 -10.95
N HIS A 89 5.09 -16.22 -11.03
CA HIS A 89 4.07 -17.16 -11.54
C HIS A 89 2.87 -17.29 -10.59
N ALA A 90 3.02 -16.91 -9.32
CA ALA A 90 1.89 -16.77 -8.39
C ALA A 90 1.05 -15.52 -8.70
N LEU A 91 1.72 -14.44 -9.10
CA LEU A 91 1.11 -13.15 -9.37
C LEU A 91 0.47 -13.07 -10.76
N LYS A 92 1.03 -13.75 -11.76
CA LYS A 92 0.53 -13.65 -13.15
C LYS A 92 -0.98 -13.91 -13.29
N PRO A 93 -1.57 -14.98 -12.71
CA PRO A 93 -3.02 -15.19 -12.80
C PRO A 93 -3.85 -14.06 -12.18
N PHE A 94 -3.31 -13.37 -11.15
CA PHE A 94 -3.95 -12.20 -10.56
C PHE A 94 -3.94 -11.00 -11.52
N LEU A 95 -2.84 -10.78 -12.23
CA LEU A 95 -2.76 -9.70 -13.23
C LEU A 95 -3.67 -9.97 -14.43
N ASP A 96 -3.78 -11.24 -14.85
CA ASP A 96 -4.63 -11.64 -15.97
C ASP A 96 -6.14 -11.53 -15.63
N ASN A 97 -6.56 -11.95 -14.43
CA ASN A 97 -7.96 -11.84 -13.97
C ASN A 97 -8.08 -11.86 -12.43
N ARG A 98 -8.23 -10.67 -11.84
CA ARG A 98 -8.30 -10.50 -10.36
C ARG A 98 -9.50 -11.19 -9.71
N ARG A 99 -10.67 -11.16 -10.36
CA ARG A 99 -11.91 -11.71 -9.79
C ARG A 99 -11.84 -13.23 -9.67
N ASP A 100 -11.44 -13.90 -10.75
CA ASP A 100 -11.35 -15.36 -10.78
C ASP A 100 -10.23 -15.85 -9.86
N PHE A 101 -9.13 -15.09 -9.81
CA PHE A 101 -8.02 -15.36 -8.88
C PHE A 101 -8.47 -15.35 -7.42
N VAL A 102 -9.21 -14.31 -6.98
CA VAL A 102 -9.69 -14.20 -5.60
C VAL A 102 -10.68 -15.32 -5.27
N THR A 103 -11.65 -15.57 -6.14
CA THR A 103 -12.68 -16.60 -5.95
C THR A 103 -12.07 -17.99 -5.81
N SER A 104 -11.12 -18.32 -6.68
CA SER A 104 -10.39 -19.60 -6.66
C SER A 104 -9.49 -19.73 -5.43
N SER A 105 -8.84 -18.63 -5.04
CA SER A 105 -7.91 -18.62 -3.89
C SER A 105 -8.67 -18.81 -2.59
N LEU A 106 -9.70 -18.00 -2.30
CA LEU A 106 -10.43 -18.03 -1.03
C LEU A 106 -11.03 -19.40 -0.73
N SER A 107 -11.55 -20.07 -1.76
CA SER A 107 -12.16 -21.39 -1.67
C SER A 107 -11.16 -22.50 -1.29
N SER A 108 -9.87 -22.28 -1.54
CA SER A 108 -8.80 -23.28 -1.34
C SER A 108 -7.85 -22.95 -0.17
N LEU A 109 -8.00 -21.79 0.49
CA LEU A 109 -7.09 -21.38 1.56
C LEU A 109 -7.25 -22.25 2.83
N PRO A 110 -6.15 -22.84 3.35
CA PRO A 110 -6.19 -23.52 4.64
C PRO A 110 -6.26 -22.50 5.80
N MET A 111 -6.71 -22.95 6.98
CA MET A 111 -6.83 -22.11 8.18
C MET A 111 -5.52 -21.38 8.54
N ALA A 112 -4.37 -22.05 8.37
CA ALA A 112 -3.06 -21.46 8.66
C ALA A 112 -2.75 -20.25 7.75
N ALA A 113 -3.26 -20.23 6.52
CA ALA A 113 -3.09 -19.11 5.60
C ALA A 113 -3.88 -17.87 6.05
N TYR A 114 -5.09 -18.05 6.61
CA TYR A 114 -5.84 -16.96 7.25
C TYR A 114 -5.13 -16.39 8.47
N GLY A 115 -4.42 -17.23 9.23
CA GLY A 115 -3.56 -16.77 10.33
C GLY A 115 -2.47 -15.80 9.87
N GLU A 116 -1.90 -16.02 8.69
CA GLU A 116 -0.89 -15.12 8.11
C GLU A 116 -1.49 -13.87 7.49
N LEU A 117 -2.69 -13.97 6.89
CA LEU A 117 -3.45 -12.81 6.45
C LEU A 117 -3.74 -11.87 7.62
N ILE A 118 -4.23 -12.40 8.75
CA ILE A 118 -4.46 -11.62 9.97
C ILE A 118 -3.17 -10.99 10.44
N ARG A 119 -2.08 -11.78 10.52
CA ARG A 119 -0.79 -11.27 10.98
C ARG A 119 -0.26 -10.14 10.10
N LEU A 120 -0.32 -10.30 8.77
CA LEU A 120 0.09 -9.27 7.82
C LEU A 120 -0.81 -8.03 7.93
N HIS A 121 -2.12 -8.22 8.07
CA HIS A 121 -3.04 -7.11 8.24
C HIS A 121 -2.77 -6.31 9.51
N SER A 122 -2.45 -6.95 10.63
CA SER A 122 -2.03 -6.23 11.84
C SER A 122 -0.75 -5.42 11.65
N VAL A 123 0.15 -5.85 10.77
CA VAL A 123 1.32 -5.03 10.37
C VAL A 123 0.87 -3.81 9.59
N ILE A 124 -0.06 -3.99 8.65
CA ILE A 124 -0.55 -2.91 7.81
C ILE A 124 -1.44 -1.94 8.60
N GLU A 125 -2.25 -2.41 9.56
CA GLU A 125 -2.99 -1.56 10.52
C GLU A 125 -2.03 -0.66 11.31
N TRP A 126 -0.88 -1.19 11.73
CA TRP A 126 0.15 -0.37 12.37
C TRP A 126 0.75 0.67 11.42
N LEU A 127 1.14 0.26 10.20
CA LEU A 127 1.67 1.21 9.20
C LEU A 127 0.65 2.27 8.76
N PHE A 128 -0.63 1.89 8.73
CA PHE A 128 -1.73 2.80 8.49
C PHE A 128 -1.76 3.87 9.58
N ALA A 129 -1.69 3.48 10.86
CA ALA A 129 -1.64 4.44 11.96
C ALA A 129 -0.44 5.40 11.85
N GLU A 130 0.76 4.88 11.55
CA GLU A 130 1.96 5.70 11.33
C GLU A 130 1.80 6.66 10.14
N PHE A 131 1.18 6.19 9.05
CA PHE A 131 0.88 7.02 7.88
C PHE A 131 -0.09 8.15 8.24
N ILE A 132 -1.17 7.85 8.98
CA ILE A 132 -2.10 8.87 9.45
C ILE A 132 -1.35 9.87 10.31
N GLU A 133 -0.69 9.45 11.40
CA GLU A 133 0.05 10.36 12.29
C GLU A 133 1.06 11.26 11.54
N THR A 134 1.78 10.69 10.58
CA THR A 134 2.74 11.43 9.77
C THR A 134 2.07 12.44 8.85
N THR A 135 1.02 12.05 8.13
CA THR A 135 0.32 12.96 7.19
C THR A 135 -0.45 14.04 7.93
N VAL A 136 -1.11 13.69 9.04
CA VAL A 136 -1.73 14.60 10.01
C VAL A 136 -0.79 15.73 10.38
N ALA A 137 0.40 15.40 10.89
CA ALA A 137 1.36 16.37 11.40
C ALA A 137 1.84 17.34 10.29
N ASN A 138 1.73 16.93 9.03
CA ASN A 138 2.08 17.75 7.88
C ASN A 138 0.92 18.61 7.35
N VAL A 139 -0.33 18.25 7.62
CA VAL A 139 -1.53 19.00 7.17
C VAL A 139 -1.93 20.08 8.18
N ASP A 140 -1.78 19.80 9.48
CA ASP A 140 -2.08 20.74 10.57
C ASP A 140 -1.11 20.51 11.74
N SER A 141 -0.22 21.48 11.97
CA SER A 141 0.83 21.39 12.99
C SER A 141 0.33 21.69 14.41
N VAL A 142 -0.89 22.26 14.56
CA VAL A 142 -1.36 22.80 15.85
C VAL A 142 -2.34 21.85 16.55
N ASP A 143 -3.16 21.08 15.81
CA ASP A 143 -4.16 20.18 16.42
C ASP A 143 -4.44 18.91 15.60
N GLY A 144 -3.40 18.34 14.99
CA GLY A 144 -3.53 17.22 14.08
C GLY A 144 -4.30 16.00 14.63
N TYR A 145 -4.12 15.63 15.90
CA TYR A 145 -4.80 14.47 16.49
C TYR A 145 -6.33 14.67 16.56
N ASN A 146 -6.80 15.89 16.83
CA ASN A 146 -8.23 16.18 16.83
C ASN A 146 -8.79 16.38 15.42
N TYR A 147 -7.94 16.69 14.43
CA TYR A 147 -8.37 16.91 13.05
C TYR A 147 -9.08 15.68 12.48
N TYR A 148 -8.48 14.49 12.53
CA TYR A 148 -9.10 13.26 12.00
C TYR A 148 -10.23 12.72 12.87
N LYS A 149 -10.25 13.05 14.17
CA LYS A 149 -11.42 12.76 15.01
C LYS A 149 -12.65 13.55 14.57
N LYS A 150 -12.45 14.78 14.11
CA LYS A 150 -13.51 15.65 13.56
C LYS A 150 -13.82 15.33 12.08
N HIS A 151 -12.84 14.82 11.35
CA HIS A 151 -12.91 14.54 9.91
C HIS A 151 -12.42 13.12 9.62
N PRO A 152 -13.19 12.09 10.03
CA PRO A 152 -12.79 10.70 9.85
C PRO A 152 -12.52 10.38 8.37
N LEU A 153 -11.69 9.36 8.13
CA LEU A 153 -11.42 8.91 6.77
C LEU A 153 -12.66 8.28 6.17
N THR A 154 -12.86 8.50 4.88
CA THR A 154 -13.90 7.77 4.15
C THR A 154 -13.47 6.31 3.93
N PRO A 155 -14.41 5.41 3.59
CA PRO A 155 -14.07 4.04 3.22
C PRO A 155 -13.12 3.95 2.02
N SER A 156 -13.23 4.87 1.05
CA SER A 156 -12.36 4.92 -0.13
C SER A 156 -10.95 5.35 0.22
N GLU A 157 -10.79 6.42 1.00
CA GLU A 157 -9.47 6.85 1.52
C GLU A 157 -8.79 5.74 2.31
N THR A 158 -9.54 5.11 3.21
CA THR A 158 -9.06 3.96 3.99
C THR A 158 -8.59 2.83 3.08
N SER A 159 -9.38 2.49 2.06
CA SER A 159 -9.07 1.43 1.11
C SER A 159 -7.83 1.74 0.27
N ARG A 160 -7.65 2.97 -0.21
CA ARG A 160 -6.44 3.39 -0.96
C ARG A 160 -5.17 3.16 -0.17
N VAL A 161 -5.16 3.54 1.10
CA VAL A 161 -3.98 3.38 1.97
C VAL A 161 -3.67 1.91 2.20
N TYR A 162 -4.67 1.10 2.58
CA TYR A 162 -4.47 -0.34 2.74
C TYR A 162 -4.00 -1.00 1.44
N ARG A 163 -4.65 -0.69 0.31
CA ARG A 163 -4.32 -1.19 -1.02
C ARG A 163 -2.88 -0.86 -1.37
N ALA A 164 -2.42 0.37 -1.14
CA ALA A 164 -1.05 0.79 -1.40
C ALA A 164 -0.02 -0.05 -0.61
N PHE A 165 -0.26 -0.30 0.68
CA PHE A 165 0.63 -1.14 1.49
C PHE A 165 0.61 -2.62 1.07
N TYR A 166 -0.54 -3.18 0.71
CA TYR A 166 -0.60 -4.55 0.18
C TYR A 166 0.09 -4.67 -1.18
N ARG A 167 -0.10 -3.69 -2.08
CA ARG A 167 0.61 -3.62 -3.38
C ARG A 167 2.11 -3.55 -3.18
N LEU A 168 2.58 -2.73 -2.23
CA LEU A 168 3.98 -2.68 -1.86
C LEU A 168 4.49 -4.02 -1.33
N GLN A 169 3.71 -4.72 -0.50
CA GLN A 169 4.09 -6.05 -0.03
C GLN A 169 4.19 -7.06 -1.19
N VAL A 170 3.28 -7.01 -2.18
CA VAL A 170 3.35 -7.83 -3.39
C VAL A 170 4.63 -7.52 -4.18
N TYR A 171 4.93 -6.24 -4.40
CA TYR A 171 6.16 -5.82 -5.07
C TYR A 171 7.39 -6.41 -4.36
N CYS A 172 7.49 -6.23 -3.03
CA CYS A 172 8.58 -6.74 -2.23
C CYS A 172 8.67 -8.28 -2.19
N ASN A 173 7.56 -8.98 -2.41
CA ASN A 173 7.57 -10.44 -2.51
C ASN A 173 8.11 -10.93 -3.86
N VAL A 174 7.83 -10.19 -4.93
CA VAL A 174 8.07 -10.61 -6.32
C VAL A 174 9.41 -10.12 -6.86
N PHE A 175 9.70 -8.82 -6.70
CA PHE A 175 10.82 -8.16 -7.39
C PHE A 175 12.06 -7.99 -6.52
N ARG A 176 11.92 -8.09 -5.20
CA ARG A 176 13.05 -7.99 -4.26
C ARG A 176 14.15 -9.03 -4.47
N PHE A 177 13.85 -10.17 -5.07
CA PHE A 177 14.85 -11.21 -5.40
C PHE A 177 14.99 -11.47 -6.89
N ALA A 178 14.35 -10.65 -7.72
CA ALA A 178 14.56 -10.72 -9.15
C ALA A 178 16.02 -10.31 -9.39
N ARG A 179 16.80 -11.24 -9.96
CA ARG A 179 18.08 -10.85 -10.57
C ARG A 179 17.73 -10.10 -11.84
N GLU A 180 18.44 -9.00 -12.10
CA GLU A 180 18.39 -8.34 -13.39
C GLU A 180 18.66 -9.39 -14.48
N ASN A 181 17.60 -9.74 -15.19
CA ASN A 181 17.59 -10.60 -16.35
C ASN A 181 16.64 -10.00 -17.38
N ASP A 182 16.73 -10.46 -18.62
CA ASP A 182 16.05 -9.82 -19.75
C ASP A 182 14.53 -9.69 -19.55
N ASP A 183 13.88 -10.65 -18.86
CA ASP A 183 12.44 -10.58 -18.57
C ASP A 183 12.04 -9.60 -17.46
N THR A 184 12.98 -9.11 -16.64
CA THR A 184 12.62 -8.37 -15.43
C THR A 184 11.96 -7.02 -15.76
N ALA A 185 12.43 -6.36 -16.82
CA ALA A 185 11.81 -5.14 -17.32
C ALA A 185 10.37 -5.37 -17.77
N GLU A 186 10.11 -6.44 -18.53
CA GLU A 186 8.76 -6.82 -18.97
C GLU A 186 7.83 -7.10 -17.78
N LYS A 187 8.33 -7.83 -16.77
CA LYS A 187 7.56 -8.15 -15.56
C LYS A 187 7.23 -6.91 -14.74
N LEU A 188 8.14 -5.96 -14.66
CA LEU A 188 7.90 -4.66 -14.02
C LEU A 188 6.88 -3.83 -14.78
N SER A 189 6.98 -3.77 -16.12
CA SER A 189 6.01 -3.12 -16.99
C SER A 189 4.62 -3.70 -16.72
N LEU A 190 4.45 -5.01 -16.82
CA LEU A 190 3.17 -5.68 -16.54
C LEU A 190 2.62 -5.41 -15.12
N PHE A 191 3.48 -5.23 -14.12
CA PHE A 191 3.05 -4.91 -12.76
C PHE A 191 2.61 -3.46 -12.59
N PHE A 192 3.33 -2.51 -13.18
CA PHE A 192 3.01 -1.08 -13.06
C PHE A 192 1.93 -0.65 -14.05
N ASP A 193 1.91 -1.19 -15.25
CA ASP A 193 0.92 -0.89 -16.31
C ASP A 193 -0.47 -1.45 -15.98
N CYS A 194 -0.57 -2.36 -15.01
CA CYS A 194 -1.88 -2.84 -14.52
C CYS A 194 -2.61 -1.83 -13.64
N GLU A 195 -2.04 -0.64 -13.39
CA GLU A 195 -2.64 0.45 -12.63
C GLU A 195 -2.20 1.80 -13.20
N SER A 196 -3.06 2.80 -13.06
CA SER A 196 -2.77 4.15 -13.55
C SER A 196 -1.62 4.83 -12.78
N PRO A 197 -0.90 5.80 -13.40
CA PRO A 197 0.26 6.44 -12.79
C PRO A 197 -0.01 7.00 -11.39
N TRP A 198 -1.14 7.68 -11.18
CA TRP A 198 -1.52 8.21 -9.86
C TRP A 198 -1.72 7.12 -8.80
N VAL A 199 -2.15 5.91 -9.20
CA VAL A 199 -2.26 4.74 -8.31
C VAL A 199 -0.87 4.16 -8.01
N ASN A 200 0.06 4.22 -8.97
CA ASN A 200 1.46 3.88 -8.73
C ASN A 200 2.15 4.87 -7.78
N GLU A 201 1.78 6.15 -7.82
CA GLU A 201 2.24 7.13 -6.82
C GLU A 201 1.76 6.77 -5.39
N GLN A 202 0.58 6.17 -5.22
CA GLN A 202 0.14 5.67 -3.90
C GLN A 202 1.12 4.64 -3.33
N LEU A 203 1.65 3.75 -4.19
CA LEU A 203 2.68 2.77 -3.80
C LEU A 203 3.98 3.47 -3.38
N VAL A 204 4.37 4.54 -4.07
CA VAL A 204 5.54 5.36 -3.70
C VAL A 204 5.35 6.00 -2.33
N ILE A 205 4.15 6.53 -2.03
CA ILE A 205 3.83 7.11 -0.71
C ILE A 205 3.89 6.04 0.38
N ALA A 206 3.27 4.88 0.17
CA ALA A 206 3.32 3.76 1.12
C ALA A 206 4.77 3.35 1.40
N ARG A 207 5.61 3.32 0.36
CA ARG A 207 7.04 3.10 0.51
C ARG A 207 7.70 4.21 1.32
N GLN A 208 7.45 5.48 1.04
CA GLN A 208 8.03 6.62 1.77
C GLN A 208 7.72 6.60 3.28
N ILE A 209 6.57 6.07 3.70
CA ILE A 209 6.28 5.88 5.13
C ILE A 209 7.20 4.84 5.77
N LEU A 210 7.41 3.69 5.11
CA LEU A 210 8.40 2.71 5.59
C LEU A 210 9.80 3.33 5.75
N TYR A 211 10.15 4.32 4.92
CA TYR A 211 11.44 5.01 5.00
C TYR A 211 11.56 5.86 6.27
N LYS A 212 10.50 6.56 6.67
CA LYS A 212 10.54 7.45 7.84
C LYS A 212 10.78 6.65 9.12
N ASP A 213 10.15 5.49 9.23
CA ASP A 213 10.38 4.57 10.35
C ASP A 213 11.80 4.00 10.33
N ILE A 214 12.34 3.68 9.14
CA ILE A 214 13.74 3.26 8.98
C ILE A 214 14.71 4.38 9.38
N GLY A 215 14.37 5.64 9.11
CA GLY A 215 15.14 6.79 9.54
C GLY A 215 15.36 6.83 11.05
N GLN A 216 14.37 6.40 11.85
CA GLN A 216 14.54 6.24 13.29
C GLN A 216 15.53 5.13 13.67
N PHE A 217 15.71 4.10 12.82
CA PHE A 217 16.78 3.12 13.04
C PHE A 217 18.17 3.71 12.89
N SER A 218 18.37 4.77 12.10
CA SER A 218 19.66 5.48 12.08
C SER A 218 20.06 5.98 13.48
N MET A 219 19.11 6.19 14.41
CA MET A 219 19.40 6.47 15.81
C MET A 219 19.70 5.22 16.66
N VAL A 220 19.24 4.04 16.23
CA VAL A 220 19.52 2.73 16.85
C VAL A 220 20.89 2.18 16.39
N VAL A 221 21.34 2.56 15.19
CA VAL A 221 22.62 2.16 14.58
C VAL A 221 23.85 2.45 15.46
N PRO A 222 24.03 3.64 16.06
CA PRO A 222 25.14 3.90 16.99
C PRO A 222 25.14 3.01 18.24
N ARG A 223 23.99 2.43 18.61
CA ARG A 223 23.89 1.46 19.71
C ARG A 223 24.25 0.05 19.25
N LEU A 224 24.13 -0.25 17.95
CA LEU A 224 24.48 -1.54 17.32
C LEU A 224 25.99 -1.65 17.06
N THR A 225 26.67 -0.55 16.69
CA THR A 225 28.10 -0.46 16.33
C THR A 225 29.08 -0.90 17.44
N ASN A 226 28.61 -1.07 18.68
CA ASN A 226 29.42 -1.56 19.79
C ASN A 226 29.46 -3.10 19.90
N THR A 227 28.64 -3.83 19.14
CA THR A 227 28.70 -5.30 19.10
C THR A 227 29.73 -5.79 18.08
N GLN A 228 30.44 -6.87 18.40
CA GLN A 228 31.49 -7.41 17.53
C GLN A 228 30.92 -7.94 16.21
N GLU A 229 29.68 -8.43 16.22
CA GLU A 229 28.94 -8.85 15.04
C GLU A 229 28.56 -7.68 14.11
N ALA A 230 28.14 -6.54 14.66
CA ALA A 230 27.86 -5.35 13.85
C ALA A 230 29.13 -4.72 13.28
N LYS A 231 30.25 -4.73 14.04
CA LYS A 231 31.55 -4.29 13.54
C LYS A 231 32.03 -5.16 12.37
N LYS A 232 31.81 -6.47 12.44
CA LYS A 232 32.11 -7.39 11.33
C LYS A 232 31.23 -7.11 10.11
N LEU A 233 29.92 -6.94 10.30
CA LEU A 233 28.98 -6.54 9.22
C LEU A 233 29.41 -5.23 8.55
N LEU A 234 29.85 -4.24 9.33
CA LEU A 234 30.30 -2.94 8.84
C LEU A 234 31.64 -2.98 8.12
N ALA A 235 32.51 -3.92 8.49
CA ALA A 235 33.77 -4.13 7.80
C ALA A 235 33.57 -4.82 6.44
N ASP A 236 32.54 -5.66 6.31
CA ASP A 236 32.26 -6.48 5.13
C ASP A 236 31.28 -5.82 4.13
N SER A 237 30.64 -4.69 4.49
CA SER A 237 29.56 -4.08 3.70
C SER A 237 29.87 -2.63 3.29
N PRO A 238 29.57 -2.21 2.05
CA PRO A 238 29.83 -0.86 1.58
C PRO A 238 28.78 0.12 2.15
N ASN A 239 29.03 0.65 3.35
CA ASN A 239 28.30 1.75 3.99
C ASN A 239 26.85 1.43 4.45
N TRP A 240 26.49 1.83 5.67
CA TRP A 240 25.12 1.73 6.24
C TRP A 240 24.04 2.37 5.36
N GLY A 241 24.37 3.38 4.57
CA GLY A 241 23.42 3.98 3.62
C GLY A 241 22.87 2.94 2.64
N PHE A 242 23.71 1.99 2.23
CA PHE A 242 23.34 0.89 1.33
C PHE A 242 22.45 -0.14 2.04
N ILE A 243 22.84 -0.60 3.25
CA ILE A 243 22.02 -1.53 4.06
C ILE A 243 20.65 -0.92 4.39
N ALA A 244 20.62 0.38 4.74
CA ALA A 244 19.37 1.09 4.97
C ALA A 244 18.51 1.08 3.70
N GLY A 245 19.12 1.36 2.54
CA GLY A 245 18.61 1.12 1.19
C GLY A 245 17.87 -0.21 1.06
N GLU A 246 18.58 -1.30 1.27
CA GLU A 246 18.09 -2.67 1.08
C GLU A 246 17.00 -3.09 2.08
N LEU A 247 17.06 -2.56 3.31
CA LEU A 247 16.00 -2.79 4.30
C LEU A 247 14.68 -2.16 3.86
N LYS A 248 14.72 -1.05 3.11
CA LYS A 248 13.52 -0.36 2.65
C LYS A 248 12.69 -1.20 1.69
N ASP A 249 13.35 -1.94 0.80
CA ASP A 249 12.66 -2.81 -0.16
C ASP A 249 12.28 -4.17 0.44
N ALA A 250 12.55 -4.39 1.73
CA ALA A 250 12.20 -5.63 2.41
C ALA A 250 10.69 -5.86 2.53
N GLY A 251 9.91 -4.77 2.53
CA GLY A 251 8.45 -4.77 2.60
C GLY A 251 7.89 -4.77 4.04
N PRO A 252 6.60 -4.42 4.20
CA PRO A 252 5.92 -4.34 5.50
C PRO A 252 6.17 -5.54 6.43
N ASP A 253 6.02 -6.75 5.91
CA ASP A 253 6.09 -7.99 6.68
C ASP A 253 7.45 -8.21 7.36
N TYR A 254 8.52 -7.74 6.70
CA TYR A 254 9.88 -7.83 7.19
C TYR A 254 10.24 -6.68 8.13
N MET A 255 9.66 -5.50 7.88
CA MET A 255 9.95 -4.29 8.63
C MET A 255 9.37 -4.30 10.04
N TYR A 256 8.15 -4.79 10.20
CA TYR A 256 7.47 -4.79 11.50
C TYR A 256 8.20 -5.59 12.61
N PRO A 257 8.74 -6.79 12.34
CA PRO A 257 9.58 -7.46 13.32
C PRO A 257 10.86 -6.67 13.64
N LEU A 258 11.44 -5.95 12.67
CA LEU A 258 12.66 -5.16 12.90
C LEU A 258 12.39 -4.00 13.85
N THR A 259 11.28 -3.28 13.68
CA THR A 259 10.92 -2.11 14.51
C THR A 259 10.63 -2.50 15.95
N ARG A 260 10.19 -3.74 16.16
CA ARG A 260 9.86 -4.30 17.48
C ARG A 260 10.95 -5.21 18.06
N ALA A 261 12.15 -5.21 17.50
CA ALA A 261 13.25 -6.02 18.02
C ALA A 261 13.66 -5.55 19.42
N LYS A 262 13.36 -6.37 20.44
CA LYS A 262 13.65 -6.05 21.85
C LYS A 262 15.13 -5.99 22.21
N SER A 263 16.03 -6.47 21.34
CA SER A 263 17.47 -6.46 21.60
C SER A 263 18.28 -6.14 20.34
N PRO A 264 19.41 -5.41 20.48
CA PRO A 264 20.33 -5.14 19.38
C PRO A 264 20.79 -6.40 18.65
N ARG A 265 21.06 -7.49 19.37
CA ARG A 265 21.51 -8.76 18.78
C ARG A 265 20.44 -9.43 17.92
N ALA A 266 19.18 -9.40 18.35
CA ALA A 266 18.07 -9.92 17.55
C ALA A 266 17.88 -9.10 16.26
N LEU A 267 18.10 -7.79 16.33
CA LEU A 267 18.07 -6.89 15.19
C LEU A 267 19.20 -7.19 14.20
N VAL A 268 20.47 -7.28 14.64
CA VAL A 268 21.61 -7.63 13.77
C VAL A 268 21.40 -8.98 13.09
N LYS A 269 20.94 -10.01 13.82
CA LYS A 269 20.69 -11.33 13.25
C LYS A 269 19.62 -11.29 12.13
N ARG A 270 18.61 -10.43 12.28
CA ARG A 270 17.57 -10.24 11.26
C ARG A 270 18.08 -9.47 10.06
N ILE A 271 18.88 -8.42 10.27
CA ILE A 271 19.53 -7.65 9.20
C ILE A 271 20.49 -8.55 8.41
N LEU A 272 21.31 -9.37 9.06
CA LEU A 272 22.22 -10.32 8.40
C LEU A 272 21.48 -11.33 7.52
N LYS A 273 20.29 -11.78 7.93
CA LYS A 273 19.45 -12.65 7.12
C LYS A 273 18.92 -11.95 5.87
N ILE A 274 18.79 -10.62 5.91
CA ILE A 274 18.31 -9.78 4.81
C ILE A 274 19.47 -9.43 3.87
N HIS A 275 20.63 -9.08 4.41
CA HIS A 275 21.81 -8.61 3.67
C HIS A 275 22.50 -9.70 2.80
N SER A 276 21.87 -10.84 2.56
CA SER A 276 22.38 -11.89 1.66
C SER A 276 21.48 -12.09 0.42
N GLN A 277 20.47 -11.23 0.23
CA GLN A 277 19.35 -11.49 -0.68
C GLN A 277 18.86 -10.16 -1.31
N PHE A 278 19.47 -9.73 -2.41
CA PHE A 278 19.17 -8.44 -3.05
C PHE A 278 18.52 -8.56 -4.42
N GLY A 279 17.79 -7.50 -4.78
CA GLY A 279 17.05 -7.29 -6.03
C GLY A 279 16.66 -5.81 -6.17
N LEU A 280 15.64 -5.51 -6.97
CA LEU A 280 15.41 -4.18 -7.52
C LEU A 280 14.67 -3.19 -6.59
N ASP A 281 15.12 -1.95 -6.59
CA ASP A 281 14.52 -0.81 -5.88
C ASP A 281 13.23 -0.34 -6.58
N VAL A 282 12.19 0.01 -5.79
CA VAL A 282 10.90 0.45 -6.35
C VAL A 282 11.04 1.70 -7.22
N LEU A 283 11.84 2.69 -6.82
CA LEU A 283 11.93 3.95 -7.55
C LEU A 283 12.69 3.76 -8.86
N SER A 284 13.74 2.94 -8.86
CA SER A 284 14.44 2.59 -10.11
C SER A 284 13.56 1.74 -11.03
N SER A 285 12.65 0.95 -10.47
CA SER A 285 11.76 0.07 -11.24
C SER A 285 10.59 0.81 -11.90
N LEU A 286 10.19 1.97 -11.36
CA LEU A 286 9.23 2.88 -11.97
C LEU A 286 9.83 3.69 -13.15
N ASP A 287 11.14 3.58 -13.38
CA ASP A 287 11.86 4.30 -14.44
C ASP A 287 11.98 3.49 -15.76
N VAL A 288 11.40 2.29 -15.81
CA VAL A 288 11.74 1.27 -16.83
C VAL A 288 10.96 1.43 -18.14
N GLY A 289 10.05 2.40 -18.27
CA GLY A 289 9.24 2.52 -19.49
C GLY A 289 8.75 3.93 -19.76
N THR A 290 9.41 4.61 -20.69
CA THR A 290 8.81 5.28 -21.86
C THR A 290 9.82 6.23 -22.50
N SER A 291 10.03 6.08 -23.79
CA SER A 291 10.84 6.97 -24.64
C SER A 291 10.11 8.27 -24.99
N GLN A 292 8.87 8.45 -24.54
CA GLN A 292 8.07 9.65 -24.79
C GLN A 292 8.22 10.64 -23.64
N ILE A 293 9.13 11.59 -23.84
CA ILE A 293 9.35 12.73 -22.95
C ILE A 293 8.43 13.88 -23.41
N GLN A 294 7.11 13.69 -23.27
CA GLN A 294 6.14 14.76 -23.53
C GLN A 294 5.42 15.17 -22.22
N PRO A 295 5.20 16.47 -21.97
CA PRO A 295 4.37 16.94 -20.87
C PRO A 295 2.97 16.32 -20.88
N LEU A 296 2.35 16.21 -19.70
CA LEU A 296 0.98 15.69 -19.58
C LEU A 296 -0.05 16.51 -20.35
N PHE A 297 0.13 17.83 -20.49
CA PHE A 297 -0.80 18.66 -21.27
C PHE A 297 -0.76 18.40 -22.79
N GLU A 298 0.22 17.64 -23.28
CA GLU A 298 0.32 17.26 -24.70
C GLU A 298 -0.37 15.93 -25.01
N TYR A 299 -0.86 15.21 -23.98
CA TYR A 299 -1.64 13.98 -24.17
C TYR A 299 -3.04 14.30 -24.68
N SER A 300 -3.54 13.45 -25.56
CA SER A 300 -4.92 13.50 -26.07
C SER A 300 -5.94 13.26 -24.96
N ALA A 301 -7.19 13.67 -25.19
CA ALA A 301 -8.27 13.43 -24.22
C ALA A 301 -8.49 11.93 -23.98
N GLU A 302 -8.32 11.10 -25.00
CA GLU A 302 -8.42 9.64 -24.91
C GLU A 302 -7.32 9.04 -24.03
N GLU A 303 -6.06 9.46 -24.21
CA GLU A 303 -4.94 9.01 -23.38
C GLU A 303 -5.10 9.51 -21.93
N MET A 304 -5.62 10.72 -21.74
CA MET A 304 -5.92 11.29 -20.43
C MET A 304 -7.03 10.52 -19.71
N ASP A 305 -8.08 10.13 -20.42
CA ASP A 305 -9.16 9.31 -19.86
C ASP A 305 -8.66 7.92 -19.47
N GLU A 306 -7.79 7.30 -20.28
CA GLU A 306 -7.14 6.04 -19.93
C GLU A 306 -6.29 6.17 -18.64
N MET A 307 -5.52 7.25 -18.50
CA MET A 307 -4.73 7.53 -17.28
C MET A 307 -5.59 7.90 -16.07
N CYS A 308 -6.79 8.43 -16.27
CA CYS A 308 -7.71 8.82 -15.20
C CYS A 308 -8.30 7.59 -14.49
N ARG A 309 -8.68 6.56 -15.25
CA ARG A 309 -9.45 5.42 -14.74
C ARG A 309 -8.69 4.69 -13.62
N SER A 310 -9.35 4.47 -12.49
CA SER A 310 -8.90 3.48 -11.50
C SER A 310 -9.33 2.09 -11.95
N ASN A 311 -8.48 1.08 -11.79
CA ASN A 311 -8.91 -0.32 -11.90
C ASN A 311 -9.69 -0.79 -10.67
N SER A 312 -9.93 0.09 -9.69
CA SER A 312 -10.82 -0.15 -8.57
C SER A 312 -12.27 0.17 -8.92
N PRO A 313 -13.18 -0.83 -8.89
CA PRO A 313 -14.60 -0.58 -9.16
C PRO A 313 -15.32 0.17 -8.02
N CYS A 314 -14.66 0.35 -6.88
CA CYS A 314 -15.24 1.00 -5.69
C CYS A 314 -14.74 2.44 -5.48
N ASP A 315 -13.76 2.88 -6.27
CA ASP A 315 -13.10 4.17 -6.13
C ASP A 315 -13.45 5.07 -7.32
N LEU A 316 -14.54 5.83 -7.19
CA LEU A 316 -15.06 6.73 -8.23
C LEU A 316 -14.64 8.20 -8.02
N ASP A 317 -13.85 8.47 -6.99
CA ASP A 317 -13.44 9.84 -6.66
C ASP A 317 -12.30 10.29 -7.58
N SER A 318 -12.48 11.44 -8.23
CA SER A 318 -11.49 12.01 -9.15
C SER A 318 -10.38 12.78 -8.43
N GLY A 319 -10.51 13.07 -7.14
CA GLY A 319 -9.60 13.92 -6.36
C GLY A 319 -8.13 13.49 -6.40
N PRO A 320 -7.81 12.19 -6.18
CA PRO A 320 -6.46 11.66 -6.32
C PRO A 320 -5.84 11.93 -7.69
N PHE A 321 -6.60 11.65 -8.76
CA PHE A 321 -6.14 11.85 -10.13
C PHE A 321 -6.00 13.34 -10.44
N GLU A 322 -6.99 14.17 -10.13
CA GLU A 322 -6.96 15.62 -10.36
C GLU A 322 -5.76 16.27 -9.65
N SER A 323 -5.50 15.87 -8.40
CA SER A 323 -4.34 16.37 -7.63
C SER A 323 -3.03 15.92 -8.25
N TRP A 324 -2.94 14.66 -8.68
CA TRP A 324 -1.78 14.15 -9.41
C TRP A 324 -1.55 14.89 -10.71
N PHE A 325 -2.58 15.04 -11.52
CA PHE A 325 -2.52 15.74 -12.78
C PHE A 325 -2.07 17.19 -12.58
N ALA A 326 -2.68 17.92 -11.64
CA ALA A 326 -2.32 19.32 -11.36
C ALA A 326 -0.84 19.48 -10.96
N LEU A 327 -0.29 18.53 -10.19
CA LEU A 327 1.12 18.55 -9.77
C LEU A 327 2.07 18.10 -10.89
N HIS A 328 1.61 17.24 -11.81
CA HIS A 328 2.44 16.64 -12.85
C HIS A 328 2.28 17.29 -14.24
N THR A 329 1.32 18.21 -14.42
CA THR A 329 0.92 18.76 -15.73
C THR A 329 2.10 19.21 -16.58
N PHE A 330 3.06 19.89 -15.96
CA PHE A 330 4.21 20.50 -16.63
C PHE A 330 5.50 19.65 -16.56
N GLN A 331 5.43 18.46 -15.99
CA GLN A 331 6.59 17.59 -15.82
C GLN A 331 6.94 16.92 -17.15
N ARG A 332 8.20 17.07 -17.58
CA ARG A 332 8.75 16.48 -18.81
C ARG A 332 9.64 15.30 -18.48
N HIS A 333 9.08 14.32 -17.79
CA HIS A 333 9.83 13.16 -17.32
C HIS A 333 9.19 11.87 -17.80
N SER A 334 10.02 10.92 -18.25
CA SER A 334 9.67 9.49 -18.33
C SER A 334 9.13 8.96 -16.99
N ARG A 335 9.50 9.64 -15.90
CA ARG A 335 9.04 9.40 -14.54
C ARG A 335 7.79 10.20 -14.25
N MET A 336 6.64 9.64 -14.61
CA MET A 336 5.32 10.14 -14.18
C MET A 336 5.03 9.92 -12.70
N CYS A 337 5.81 9.05 -12.05
CA CYS A 337 5.73 8.72 -10.63
C CYS A 337 7.09 8.93 -9.96
N ALA A 338 7.12 9.00 -8.64
CA ALA A 338 8.37 9.01 -7.86
C ALA A 338 9.31 10.21 -8.10
N LEU A 339 8.82 11.31 -8.70
CA LEU A 339 9.59 12.54 -8.86
C LEU A 339 10.05 13.09 -7.52
N PHE A 340 11.31 13.49 -7.42
CA PHE A 340 11.90 13.93 -6.14
C PHE A 340 11.21 15.20 -5.62
N GLU A 341 10.83 16.09 -6.53
CA GLU A 341 10.09 17.34 -6.33
C GLU A 341 8.75 17.11 -5.61
N MET A 342 8.16 15.92 -5.79
CA MET A 342 6.89 15.54 -5.19
C MET A 342 7.02 15.02 -3.76
N MET A 343 8.20 15.12 -3.13
CA MET A 343 8.42 14.66 -1.75
C MET A 343 7.44 15.30 -0.75
N HIS A 344 7.17 16.60 -0.87
CA HIS A 344 6.26 17.31 0.03
C HIS A 344 4.78 16.94 -0.17
N PRO A 345 4.23 16.95 -1.40
CA PRO A 345 2.90 16.39 -1.65
C PRO A 345 2.76 14.95 -1.14
N ARG A 346 3.77 14.09 -1.37
CA ARG A 346 3.77 12.71 -0.88
C ARG A 346 3.77 12.61 0.64
N ASP A 347 4.52 13.47 1.34
CA ASP A 347 4.51 13.55 2.81
C ASP A 347 3.13 13.89 3.39
N MET A 348 2.29 14.54 2.58
CA MET A 348 0.94 14.91 2.94
C MET A 348 -0.11 13.92 2.41
N GLY A 349 0.27 12.93 1.59
CA GLY A 349 -0.65 11.88 1.12
C GLY A 349 -1.56 12.27 -0.03
N TYR A 350 -1.16 13.19 -0.92
CA TYR A 350 -2.07 13.86 -1.87
C TYR A 350 -2.92 12.96 -2.80
N VAL A 351 -2.43 11.77 -3.18
CA VAL A 351 -3.20 10.78 -3.98
C VAL A 351 -3.98 9.77 -3.12
N MET A 352 -4.03 9.95 -1.81
CA MET A 352 -4.74 9.07 -0.87
C MET A 352 -6.11 9.62 -0.48
N TRP A 353 -6.33 10.92 -0.66
CA TRP A 353 -7.48 11.66 -0.14
C TRP A 353 -8.56 11.88 -1.17
N ASP A 354 -9.81 11.89 -0.73
CA ASP A 354 -10.95 12.24 -1.58
C ASP A 354 -10.90 13.72 -1.95
N LYS A 355 -11.51 14.06 -3.09
CA LYS A 355 -11.63 15.44 -3.59
C LYS A 355 -12.15 16.39 -2.53
N GLU A 356 -13.22 15.99 -1.84
CA GLU A 356 -13.83 16.80 -0.78
C GLU A 356 -12.82 17.18 0.33
N ARG A 357 -11.96 16.24 0.74
CA ARG A 357 -10.92 16.51 1.75
C ARG A 357 -9.84 17.42 1.19
N LEU A 358 -9.37 17.14 -0.02
CA LEU A 358 -8.34 17.93 -0.69
C LEU A 358 -8.75 19.40 -0.82
N ASP A 359 -10.00 19.64 -1.21
CA ASP A 359 -10.59 20.97 -1.35
C ASP A 359 -10.78 21.65 0.00
N ARG A 360 -11.42 20.97 0.96
CA ARG A 360 -11.67 21.50 2.32
C ARG A 360 -10.38 21.93 3.00
N ASP A 361 -9.32 21.13 2.88
CA ASP A 361 -8.05 21.37 3.55
C ASP A 361 -7.12 22.30 2.76
N ARG A 362 -7.56 22.75 1.58
CA ARG A 362 -6.79 23.58 0.64
C ARG A 362 -5.42 22.95 0.39
N PHE A 363 -5.43 21.65 0.11
CA PHE A 363 -4.26 20.80 0.13
C PHE A 363 -3.11 21.31 -0.75
N LEU A 364 -3.44 21.70 -1.99
CA LEU A 364 -2.46 22.19 -2.96
C LEU A 364 -1.82 23.52 -2.51
N GLU A 365 -2.60 24.39 -1.88
CA GLU A 365 -2.08 25.65 -1.31
C GLU A 365 -1.08 25.37 -0.18
N LYS A 366 -1.38 24.41 0.69
CA LYS A 366 -0.47 23.99 1.76
C LYS A 366 0.80 23.33 1.22
N CYS A 367 0.70 22.50 0.17
CA CYS A 367 1.87 21.94 -0.51
C CYS A 367 2.77 23.04 -1.08
N GLN A 368 2.17 24.07 -1.69
CA GLN A 368 2.90 25.21 -2.20
C GLN A 368 3.62 25.98 -1.08
N GLN A 369 2.91 26.32 -0.01
CA GLN A 369 3.48 27.03 1.14
C GLN A 369 4.64 26.25 1.76
N LYS A 370 4.50 24.93 1.90
CA LYS A 370 5.55 24.06 2.44
C LYS A 370 6.77 24.03 1.52
N TRP A 371 6.56 23.96 0.21
CA TRP A 371 7.66 24.02 -0.76
C TRP A 371 8.40 25.35 -0.69
N GLU A 372 7.67 26.47 -0.68
CA GLU A 372 8.26 27.82 -0.61
C GLU A 372 9.02 28.08 0.70
N THR A 373 8.69 27.37 1.79
CA THR A 373 9.32 27.52 3.10
C THR A 373 10.44 26.53 3.39
N ASP A 374 10.55 25.42 2.64
CA ASP A 374 11.58 24.42 2.87
C ASP A 374 12.93 24.85 2.26
N LYS A 375 13.87 25.22 3.14
CA LYS A 375 15.24 25.63 2.78
C LYS A 375 16.06 24.53 2.08
N ARG A 376 15.61 23.27 2.07
CA ARG A 376 16.26 22.18 1.31
C ARG A 376 16.13 22.39 -0.20
N PHE A 377 15.21 23.24 -0.64
CA PHE A 377 15.03 23.68 -2.02
C PHE A 377 15.53 25.13 -2.21
N THR A 378 16.72 25.49 -1.71
CA THR A 378 17.45 26.58 -2.36
C THR A 378 17.72 26.17 -3.80
N PRO A 379 17.26 26.93 -4.82
CA PRO A 379 17.62 26.64 -6.20
C PRO A 379 19.14 26.53 -6.28
N MET A 380 19.66 25.44 -6.85
CA MET A 380 21.07 25.43 -7.26
C MET A 380 21.22 26.56 -8.28
N THR A 381 21.69 27.71 -7.83
CA THR A 381 22.20 28.78 -8.70
C THR A 381 23.56 28.33 -9.24
N ASP A 382 23.61 27.17 -9.89
CA ASP A 382 24.69 26.93 -10.83
C ASP A 382 24.34 27.77 -12.07
N GLY A 383 25.30 28.57 -12.54
CA GLY A 383 25.08 29.53 -13.61
C GLY A 383 24.90 28.90 -14.98
N ARG A 384 24.31 27.69 -15.08
CA ARG A 384 24.09 26.97 -16.35
C ARG A 384 22.63 26.74 -16.71
N THR A 385 21.68 27.25 -15.93
CA THR A 385 20.26 27.30 -16.32
C THR A 385 19.93 28.65 -16.95
N GLN A 386 20.48 28.89 -18.15
CA GLN A 386 19.84 29.81 -19.10
C GLN A 386 18.69 29.02 -19.76
N ASP A 387 17.49 29.59 -19.69
CA ASP A 387 16.28 29.23 -20.44
C ASP A 387 15.53 27.94 -20.07
N PHE A 388 15.36 27.67 -18.78
CA PHE A 388 14.21 26.87 -18.33
C PHE A 388 13.36 27.70 -17.37
N PRO A 389 12.03 27.81 -17.58
CA PRO A 389 11.16 28.35 -16.55
C PRO A 389 11.21 27.37 -15.39
N LEU A 390 12.09 27.64 -14.42
CA LEU A 390 12.00 27.11 -13.07
C LEU A 390 10.54 27.22 -12.66
N VAL A 391 9.94 26.09 -12.30
CA VAL A 391 8.54 25.93 -11.88
C VAL A 391 8.17 27.06 -10.93
N THR A 392 7.65 28.14 -11.49
CA THR A 392 7.39 29.37 -10.76
C THR A 392 5.95 29.25 -10.35
N ARG A 393 5.76 28.58 -9.20
CA ARG A 393 4.49 28.21 -8.55
C ARG A 393 3.92 26.90 -9.07
N TYR A 394 3.40 26.10 -8.14
CA TYR A 394 2.34 25.15 -8.50
C TYR A 394 1.26 25.96 -9.24
N PRO A 395 0.72 25.48 -10.37
CA PRO A 395 -0.45 26.08 -10.97
C PRO A 395 -1.49 26.21 -9.86
N ARG A 396 -2.12 27.39 -9.70
CA ARG A 396 -3.32 27.39 -8.85
C ARG A 396 -4.25 26.37 -9.47
N TRP A 397 -4.94 25.59 -8.66
CA TRP A 397 -5.87 24.56 -9.14
C TRP A 397 -6.90 25.11 -10.17
N ARG A 398 -7.17 26.42 -10.17
CA ARG A 398 -8.03 27.14 -11.13
C ARG A 398 -7.32 27.67 -12.39
N ASP A 399 -6.00 27.65 -12.42
CA ASP A 399 -5.16 28.15 -13.52
C ASP A 399 -4.66 27.00 -14.42
N ALA A 400 -4.96 25.73 -14.07
CA ALA A 400 -4.79 24.62 -14.99
C ALA A 400 -5.67 24.88 -16.24
N PRO A 401 -5.15 24.67 -17.46
CA PRO A 401 -5.86 25.05 -18.67
C PRO A 401 -7.19 24.30 -18.79
N GLY A 402 -8.28 25.02 -18.54
CA GLY A 402 -9.61 24.77 -19.08
C GLY A 402 -10.51 23.85 -18.25
N ASP A 403 -11.78 24.24 -18.20
CA ASP A 403 -12.95 23.50 -17.72
C ASP A 403 -13.07 22.11 -18.39
N TYR A 404 -12.22 21.16 -18.04
CA TYR A 404 -12.49 19.76 -18.37
C TYR A 404 -13.51 19.23 -17.37
N ASN A 405 -14.78 19.50 -17.66
CA ASN A 405 -15.91 18.87 -17.01
C ASN A 405 -15.94 17.39 -17.47
N TRP A 406 -15.06 16.54 -16.91
CA TRP A 406 -14.91 15.13 -17.28
C TRP A 406 -16.16 14.28 -17.00
N TYR A 407 -17.02 14.77 -16.11
CA TYR A 407 -18.35 14.23 -15.87
C TYR A 407 -19.35 15.14 -16.55
N GLY A 408 -19.88 14.67 -17.68
CA GLY A 408 -20.77 15.42 -18.55
C GLY A 408 -21.91 16.09 -17.80
N ASP A 409 -22.26 17.28 -18.29
CA ASP A 409 -23.48 17.99 -17.96
C ASP A 409 -24.70 17.05 -18.06
N GLU A 410 -25.63 17.32 -17.15
CA GLU A 410 -26.94 16.73 -16.95
C GLU A 410 -27.54 16.05 -18.19
N VAL A 411 -27.94 14.79 -18.02
CA VAL A 411 -28.92 14.13 -18.88
C VAL A 411 -30.13 15.07 -19.02
N PRO A 412 -30.48 15.54 -20.22
CA PRO A 412 -31.69 16.34 -20.39
C PRO A 412 -32.87 15.48 -19.95
N ALA A 413 -33.66 16.00 -19.01
CA ALA A 413 -34.96 15.42 -18.70
C ALA A 413 -35.78 15.38 -20.00
N ASN A 414 -36.15 14.19 -20.44
CA ASN A 414 -37.05 13.98 -21.56
C ASN A 414 -38.38 14.72 -21.33
N GLU A 415 -38.77 15.54 -22.30
CA GLU A 415 -40.18 15.72 -22.68
C GLU A 415 -40.61 14.62 -23.66
#